data_AF-A0A519EL29-F1
#
_entry.id   AF-A0A519EL29-F1
#
_cell.length_a   1.000
_cell.length_b   1.000
_cell.length_c   1.000
_cell.angle_alpha   90.00
_cell.angle_beta   90.00
_cell.angle_gamma   90.00
#
_symmetry.space_group_name_H-M   'P 1'
#
loop_
_entity.id
_entity.type
_entity.pdbx_description
1 polymer ?
#
loop_
_entity_poly.entity_id
_entity_poly.type
_entity_poly.pdbx_seq_one_letter_code
_entity_poly.pdbx_strand_id
1 'polypeptide(L)'
;GRMDPAIVILDAIGLLFYIIPGVIAFGVDFATGAIYLPGGTHAQIDPQKLEPAVRTDGTVDNAKLQAIIQTELGRTLPLDDPRLIQHKGSTQQLASLGLVPSA
;
A
#
# COMPACT_ATOMS: atom_id res chain seq x y z
N GLY A 1 -15.88 17.18 -20.68
CA GLY A 1 -16.36 16.40 -19.53
C GLY A 1 -15.39 16.65 -18.41
N ARG A 2 -15.87 17.16 -17.27
CA ARG A 2 -15.06 17.37 -16.08
C ARG A 2 -14.86 16.01 -15.45
N MET A 3 -13.68 15.42 -15.64
CA MET A 3 -13.29 14.27 -14.84
C MET A 3 -13.23 14.79 -13.40
N ASP A 4 -14.17 14.35 -12.56
CA ASP A 4 -14.15 14.64 -11.13
C ASP A 4 -12.84 14.08 -10.55
N PRO A 5 -11.96 14.92 -9.96
CA PRO A 5 -10.69 14.47 -9.40
C PRO A 5 -10.86 13.38 -8.34
N ALA A 6 -12.03 13.31 -7.71
CA ALA A 6 -12.41 12.25 -6.78
C ALA A 6 -12.40 10.85 -7.42
N ILE A 7 -12.69 10.74 -8.73
CA ILE A 7 -12.73 9.47 -9.46
C ILE A 7 -11.32 9.02 -9.86
N VAL A 8 -10.42 9.96 -10.14
CA VAL A 8 -9.01 9.65 -10.50
C VAL A 8 -8.22 9.15 -9.29
N ILE A 9 -8.56 9.64 -8.09
CA ILE A 9 -7.96 9.17 -6.82
C ILE A 9 -8.46 7.76 -6.49
N LEU A 10 -9.73 7.45 -6.76
CA LEU A 10 -10.33 6.15 -6.43
C LEU A 10 -9.71 4.97 -7.19
N ASP A 11 -9.11 5.20 -8.37
CA ASP A 11 -8.66 4.12 -9.27
C ASP A 11 -7.16 3.76 -9.15
N ALA A 12 -6.32 4.64 -8.58
CA ALA A 12 -4.85 4.52 -8.69
C ALA A 12 -4.10 3.93 -7.47
N ILE A 13 -4.83 3.53 -6.42
CA ILE A 13 -4.27 3.21 -5.09
C ILE A 13 -4.83 1.91 -4.49
N GLY A 14 -5.49 1.05 -5.27
CA GLY A 14 -6.19 -0.12 -4.74
C GLY A 14 -5.32 -1.05 -3.88
N LEU A 15 -4.07 -1.29 -4.27
CA LEU A 15 -3.15 -2.12 -3.51
C LEU A 15 -1.70 -1.85 -3.94
N LEU A 16 -0.76 -1.89 -3.01
CA LEU A 16 0.66 -1.85 -3.31
C LEU A 16 1.42 -2.96 -2.59
N PHE A 17 2.41 -3.51 -3.29
CA PHE A 17 3.36 -4.47 -2.76
C PHE A 17 4.77 -3.90 -2.81
N TYR A 18 5.50 -4.09 -1.72
CA TYR A 18 6.90 -3.75 -1.55
C TYR A 18 7.69 -5.03 -1.32
N ILE A 19 8.62 -5.31 -2.23
CA ILE A 19 9.39 -6.55 -2.26
C ILE A 19 10.87 -6.18 -2.16
N ILE A 20 11.58 -6.81 -1.20
CA ILE A 20 13.03 -6.70 -1.09
C ILE A 20 13.62 -8.03 -1.54
N PRO A 21 14.46 -8.08 -2.60
CA PRO A 21 15.10 -9.32 -3.05
C PRO A 21 15.85 -10.03 -1.91
N GLY A 22 15.53 -11.31 -1.67
CA GLY A 22 16.09 -12.10 -0.58
C GLY A 22 15.43 -11.90 0.80
N VAL A 23 14.38 -11.07 0.89
CA VAL A 23 13.58 -10.83 2.10
C VAL A 23 12.08 -10.94 1.74
N ILE A 24 11.25 -11.28 2.73
CA ILE A 24 9.78 -11.43 2.62
C ILE A 24 9.08 -10.11 2.22
N ALA A 25 7.92 -10.23 1.56
CA ALA A 25 7.16 -9.10 1.01
C ALA A 25 6.25 -8.40 2.04
N PHE A 26 5.96 -7.13 1.78
CA PHE A 26 5.04 -6.27 2.51
C PHE A 26 3.96 -5.72 1.56
N GLY A 27 2.73 -5.54 2.03
CA GLY A 27 1.63 -5.01 1.22
C GLY A 27 0.77 -3.99 1.95
N VAL A 28 0.21 -3.01 1.22
CA VAL A 28 -0.70 -1.99 1.74
C VAL A 28 -1.89 -1.84 0.81
N ASP A 29 -3.07 -2.09 1.35
CA ASP A 29 -4.36 -1.82 0.73
C ASP A 29 -4.85 -0.45 1.25
N PHE A 30 -4.87 0.55 0.37
CA PHE A 30 -5.29 1.90 0.74
C PHE A 30 -6.82 2.05 0.74
N ALA A 31 -7.55 1.11 0.11
CA ALA A 31 -9.01 1.13 0.11
C ALA A 31 -9.56 0.67 1.46
N THR A 32 -8.98 -0.40 2.02
CA THR A 32 -9.42 -0.95 3.31
C THR A 32 -8.57 -0.48 4.48
N GLY A 33 -7.32 -0.06 4.26
CA GLY A 33 -6.33 0.21 5.29
C GLY A 33 -5.58 -1.03 5.79
N ALA A 34 -5.76 -2.18 5.13
CA ALA A 34 -5.09 -3.42 5.49
C ALA A 34 -3.59 -3.36 5.13
N ILE A 35 -2.76 -3.84 6.05
CA ILE A 35 -1.31 -3.83 5.95
C ILE A 35 -0.80 -5.27 6.16
N TYR A 36 -0.25 -5.86 5.11
CA TYR A 36 0.29 -7.22 5.13
C TYR A 36 1.77 -7.16 5.44
N LEU A 37 2.16 -7.67 6.60
CA LEU A 37 3.53 -7.65 7.10
C LEU A 37 4.27 -8.96 6.75
N PRO A 38 5.59 -8.88 6.61
CA PRO A 38 6.44 -10.07 6.48
C PRO A 38 6.20 -11.05 7.64
N GLY A 39 6.10 -12.35 7.32
CA GLY A 39 5.92 -13.42 8.31
C GLY A 39 4.46 -13.81 8.55
N GLY A 40 3.55 -13.42 7.66
CA GLY A 40 2.12 -13.76 7.72
C GLY A 40 1.34 -12.93 8.74
N THR A 41 1.95 -11.88 9.30
CA THR A 41 1.26 -10.96 10.20
C THR A 41 0.48 -9.96 9.35
N HIS A 42 -0.70 -9.55 9.80
CA HIS A 42 -1.42 -8.44 9.20
C HIS A 42 -1.73 -7.40 10.27
N ALA A 43 -1.86 -6.17 9.80
CA ALA A 43 -2.19 -4.99 10.56
C ALA A 43 -3.35 -4.29 9.85
N GLN A 44 -4.13 -3.53 10.61
CA GLN A 44 -5.23 -2.76 10.08
C GLN A 44 -5.09 -1.34 10.62
N ILE A 45 -5.05 -0.37 9.73
CA ILE A 45 -5.11 1.05 10.08
C ILE A 45 -6.31 1.68 9.40
N ASP A 46 -6.68 2.87 9.87
CA ASP A 46 -7.77 3.62 9.25
C ASP A 46 -7.34 4.12 7.87
N PRO A 47 -8.08 3.83 6.78
CA PRO A 47 -7.71 4.26 5.43
C PRO A 47 -7.60 5.78 5.31
N GLN A 48 -8.33 6.55 6.12
CA GLN A 48 -8.21 8.03 6.12
C GLN A 48 -6.82 8.50 6.57
N LYS A 49 -6.13 7.69 7.38
CA LYS A 49 -4.76 7.99 7.80
C LYS A 49 -3.72 7.68 6.73
N LEU A 50 -4.07 6.86 5.73
CA LEU A 50 -3.23 6.55 4.58
C LEU A 50 -3.36 7.57 3.45
N GLU A 51 -4.49 8.28 3.34
CA GLU A 51 -4.70 9.35 2.36
C GLU A 51 -3.54 10.35 2.25
N PRO A 52 -2.96 10.88 3.35
CA PRO A 52 -1.84 11.83 3.24
C PRO A 52 -0.54 11.23 2.67
N ALA A 53 -0.39 9.90 2.65
CA ALA A 53 0.71 9.22 1.97
C ALA A 53 0.53 9.17 0.45
N VAL A 54 -0.66 9.48 -0.06
CA VAL A 54 -0.95 9.48 -1.48
C VAL A 54 -0.78 10.90 -2.02
N ARG A 55 -0.01 11.03 -3.10
CA ARG A 55 0.17 12.30 -3.79
C ARG A 55 -0.97 12.56 -4.75
N THR A 56 -1.15 13.83 -5.11
CA THR A 56 -2.21 14.29 -6.02
C THR A 56 -2.12 13.68 -7.43
N ASP A 57 -0.98 13.11 -7.80
CA ASP A 57 -0.75 12.40 -9.06
C ASP A 57 -1.06 10.88 -8.99
N GLY A 58 -1.55 10.39 -7.85
CA GLY A 58 -1.83 8.96 -7.63
C GLY A 58 -0.57 8.11 -7.38
N THR A 59 0.57 8.75 -7.11
CA THR A 59 1.77 8.06 -6.60
C THR A 59 1.77 8.02 -5.08
N VAL A 60 2.48 7.04 -4.52
CA VAL A 60 2.63 6.90 -3.07
C VAL A 60 3.93 7.57 -2.62
N ASP A 61 3.83 8.33 -1.54
CA ASP A 61 4.95 8.91 -0.80
C ASP A 61 5.42 7.92 0.27
N ASN A 62 6.48 7.18 -0.05
CA ASN A 62 7.03 6.15 0.83
C ASN A 62 7.48 6.71 2.19
N ALA A 63 8.05 7.92 2.22
CA ALA A 63 8.49 8.56 3.46
C ALA A 63 7.32 8.89 4.38
N LYS A 64 6.22 9.44 3.83
CA LYS A 64 5.00 9.67 4.60
C LYS A 64 4.33 8.37 5.05
N LEU A 65 4.25 7.39 4.15
CA LEU A 65 3.68 6.08 4.47
C LEU A 65 4.42 5.42 5.62
N GLN A 66 5.76 5.46 5.60
CA GLN A 66 6.60 4.95 6.68
C GLN A 66 6.30 5.67 8.01
N ALA A 67 6.15 6.99 8.00
CA ALA A 67 5.82 7.76 9.19
C ALA A 67 4.43 7.38 9.76
N ILE A 68 3.43 7.18 8.90
CA ILE A 68 2.10 6.72 9.30
C ILE A 68 2.17 5.33 9.93
N ILE A 69 2.84 4.37 9.26
CA ILE A 69 3.01 3.01 9.76
C ILE A 69 3.75 3.02 11.11
N GLN A 70 4.79 3.84 11.25
CA GLN A 70 5.50 3.95 12.52
C GLN A 70 4.62 4.52 13.63
N THR A 71 3.80 5.52 13.32
CA THR A 71 2.91 6.17 14.29
C THR A 71 1.76 5.26 14.70
N GLU A 72 1.15 4.57 13.74
CA GLU A 72 -0.05 3.76 13.93
C GLU A 72 0.26 2.35 14.44
N LEU A 73 1.36 1.75 13.96
CA LEU A 73 1.71 0.36 14.24
C LEU A 73 2.92 0.22 15.16
N GLY A 74 3.63 1.32 15.46
CA GLY A 74 4.88 1.26 16.22
C GLY A 74 6.00 0.49 15.50
N ARG A 75 5.90 0.33 14.18
CA ARG A 75 6.83 -0.45 13.35
C ARG A 75 7.53 0.44 12.33
N THR A 76 8.85 0.33 12.27
CA THR A 76 9.64 0.98 11.23
C THR A 76 9.82 -0.01 10.08
N LEU A 77 9.31 0.35 8.90
CA LEU A 77 9.55 -0.41 7.66
C LEU A 77 10.45 0.43 6.75
N PRO A 78 11.53 -0.13 6.19
CA PRO A 78 12.45 0.61 5.33
C PRO A 78 11.88 0.75 3.92
N LEU A 79 10.91 1.67 3.75
CA LEU A 79 10.27 1.94 2.46
C LEU A 79 11.10 2.85 1.53
N ASP A 80 12.27 3.30 2.00
CA ASP A 80 13.25 4.07 1.25
C ASP A 80 14.52 3.25 0.92
N ASP A 81 14.51 1.93 1.14
CA ASP A 81 15.66 1.06 0.80
C ASP A 81 15.87 1.01 -0.73
N PRO A 82 17.09 1.18 -1.24
CA PRO A 82 17.37 1.11 -2.68
C PRO A 82 17.08 -0.26 -3.31
N ARG A 83 16.95 -1.33 -2.50
CA ARG A 83 16.56 -2.68 -2.96
C ARG A 83 15.05 -2.88 -2.99
N LEU A 84 14.28 -1.88 -2.58
CA LEU A 84 12.83 -1.96 -2.56
C LEU A 84 12.27 -1.92 -3.97
N ILE A 85 11.51 -2.94 -4.32
CA ILE A 85 10.78 -3.01 -5.57
C ILE A 85 9.30 -2.77 -5.27
N GLN A 86 8.76 -1.68 -5.83
CA GLN A 86 7.36 -1.31 -5.70
C GLN A 86 6.55 -1.88 -6.86
N HIS A 87 5.47 -2.60 -6.53
CA HIS A 87 4.50 -3.09 -7.50
C HIS A 87 3.11 -2.56 -7.15
N LYS A 88 2.45 -1.89 -8.10
CA LYS A 88 1.03 -1.60 -7.98
C LYS A 88 0.25 -2.90 -8.18
N GLY A 89 -0.54 -3.28 -7.19
CA GLY A 89 -1.38 -4.46 -7.23
C GLY A 89 -2.47 -4.28 -8.27
N SER A 90 -2.60 -5.29 -9.13
CA SER A 90 -3.77 -5.48 -10.00
C SER A 90 -4.55 -6.68 -9.49
N THR A 91 -5.87 -6.69 -9.67
CA THR A 91 -6.75 -7.81 -9.26
C THR A 91 -6.30 -9.17 -9.83
N GLN A 92 -5.64 -9.16 -11.00
CA GLN A 92 -5.03 -10.34 -11.61
C GLN A 92 -3.77 -10.82 -10.89
N GLN A 93 -2.92 -9.92 -10.38
CA GLN A 93 -1.75 -10.30 -9.57
C GLN A 93 -2.15 -10.82 -8.19
N LEU A 94 -3.19 -10.26 -7.60
CA LEU A 94 -3.81 -10.76 -6.36
C LEU A 94 -4.25 -12.23 -6.49
N ALA A 95 -4.94 -12.55 -7.59
CA ALA A 95 -5.35 -13.92 -7.90
C ALA A 95 -4.13 -14.85 -8.10
N SER A 96 -3.04 -14.36 -8.71
CA SER A 96 -1.81 -15.15 -8.88
C SER A 96 -1.08 -15.44 -7.56
N LEU A 97 -1.33 -14.64 -6.52
CA LEU A 97 -0.78 -14.81 -5.16
C LEU A 97 -1.75 -15.54 -4.22
N GLY A 98 -2.91 -15.98 -4.69
CA GLY A 98 -3.93 -16.68 -3.88
C GLY A 98 -4.66 -15.78 -2.87
N LEU A 99 -4.49 -14.46 -2.97
CA LEU A 99 -5.17 -13.48 -2.15
C LEU A 99 -6.39 -12.99 -2.92
N VAL A 100 -7.53 -13.67 -2.74
CA VAL A 100 -8.79 -13.17 -3.29
C VAL A 100 -9.28 -12.00 -2.44
N PRO A 101 -9.54 -10.82 -3.03
CA PRO A 101 -10.21 -9.76 -2.30
C PRO A 101 -11.62 -10.25 -1.95
N SER A 102 -11.94 -10.34 -0.66
CA SER A 102 -13.32 -10.51 -0.21
C SER A 102 -14.07 -9.23 -0.54
N ALA A 103 -14.97 -9.33 -1.52
CA ALA A 103 -15.90 -8.28 -1.92
C ALA A 103 -16.92 -7.95 -0.81
#